data_AF-A0A1Y6CU92-F1
#
_entry.id   AF-A0A1Y6CU92-F1
#
_cell.length_a   1.000
_cell.length_b   1.000
_cell.length_c   1.000
_cell.angle_alpha   90.00
_cell.angle_beta   90.00
_cell.angle_gamma   90.00
#
_symmetry.space_group_name_H-M   'P 1'
#
loop_
_entity.id
_entity.type
_entity.pdbx_description
1 polymer ?
#
loop_
_entity_poly.entity_id
_entity_poly.type
_entity_poly.pdbx_seq_one_letter_code
_entity_poly.pdbx_strand_id
1 'polypeptide(L)'
;MTDKLRKVRIDQFKSEIKSELDLIEKPKEKINHCLKQISVLAKEDSTLLQARRFIYIVFCLTLHERNGGLRDSQMENLFEIANALCQVLGIKPIRSQLAFLYGELHLVRSQILLKKGNVWGALWQQQMSKHLSGKHAPGGEGFQYLALALRTMRLGHSHEALGYFELAEKSKISRAAFERARIGRLRCLRLSNRFDEFSYLLESTEVDEAGSGLDLEVQWEQACYEAFQTNSIAAIMKLLKKSKPHYIGTYVFEGYLWSRAVQSERWMPHFSKIESLYRNPNFNISANSQLYRTCQALEYAYEPGMTMALKLDKLGQIMESVEKFHNIDKILLSLLAVARCLVRINGYFLARALLNEYRSLSIKLSQGSSHDVLNLAGDLFQSKWLEKMGTNR
;
A
#
# COMPACT_ATOMS: atom_id res chain seq x y z
N MET A 1 -25.40 -29.16 17.11
CA MET A 1 -24.02 -29.20 16.57
C MET A 1 -23.17 -28.19 17.34
N THR A 2 -22.13 -28.66 18.04
CA THR A 2 -21.25 -27.80 18.85
C THR A 2 -20.46 -26.82 17.99
N ASP A 3 -20.03 -25.68 18.58
CA ASP A 3 -19.22 -24.66 17.88
C ASP A 3 -17.93 -25.24 17.27
N LYS A 4 -17.33 -26.24 17.93
CA LYS A 4 -16.15 -26.94 17.43
C LYS A 4 -16.43 -27.69 16.12
N LEU A 5 -17.54 -28.42 16.05
CA LEU A 5 -17.96 -29.11 14.81
C LEU A 5 -18.30 -28.10 13.71
N ARG A 6 -18.94 -26.97 14.07
CA ARG A 6 -19.22 -25.88 13.12
C ARG A 6 -17.95 -25.31 12.52
N LYS A 7 -16.92 -25.09 13.34
CA LYS A 7 -15.62 -24.60 12.89
C LYS A 7 -14.98 -25.54 11.87
N VAL A 8 -14.91 -26.84 12.18
CA VAL A 8 -14.37 -27.85 11.25
C VAL A 8 -15.12 -27.83 9.92
N ARG A 9 -16.45 -27.72 9.96
CA ARG A 9 -17.26 -27.66 8.74
C ARG A 9 -17.05 -26.38 7.95
N ILE A 10 -16.84 -25.24 8.61
CA ILE A 10 -16.49 -23.97 7.96
C ILE A 10 -15.14 -24.07 7.26
N ASP A 11 -14.13 -24.67 7.91
CA ASP A 11 -12.81 -24.86 7.32
C ASP A 11 -12.88 -25.80 6.10
N GLN A 12 -13.71 -26.84 6.17
CA GLN A 12 -14.02 -27.69 5.03
C GLN A 12 -14.67 -26.89 3.88
N PHE A 13 -15.69 -26.06 4.16
CA PHE A 13 -16.30 -25.21 3.13
C PHE A 13 -15.29 -24.25 2.49
N LYS A 14 -14.37 -23.66 3.26
CA LYS A 14 -13.31 -22.81 2.71
C LYS A 14 -12.42 -23.59 1.74
N SER A 15 -12.08 -24.84 2.07
CA SER A 15 -11.29 -25.71 1.20
C SER A 15 -12.05 -26.09 -0.07
N GLU A 16 -13.30 -26.54 0.04
CA GLU A 16 -14.14 -26.93 -1.09
C GLU A 16 -14.38 -25.76 -2.06
N ILE A 17 -14.75 -24.58 -1.53
CA ILE A 17 -14.98 -23.37 -2.33
C ILE A 17 -13.68 -22.91 -3.00
N LYS A 18 -12.55 -22.98 -2.29
CA LYS A 18 -11.26 -22.65 -2.90
C LYS A 18 -10.96 -23.57 -4.07
N SER A 19 -11.11 -24.89 -3.90
CA SER A 19 -10.91 -25.86 -4.98
C SER A 19 -11.83 -25.62 -6.17
N GLU A 20 -13.11 -25.30 -5.93
CA GLU A 20 -14.06 -24.93 -6.99
C GLU A 20 -13.62 -23.66 -7.74
N LEU A 21 -13.19 -22.62 -7.01
CA LEU A 21 -12.74 -21.36 -7.62
C LEU A 21 -11.40 -21.49 -8.33
N ASP A 22 -10.55 -22.43 -7.94
CA ASP A 22 -9.26 -22.69 -8.58
C ASP A 22 -9.43 -23.33 -9.97
N LEU A 23 -10.57 -23.98 -10.24
CA LEU A 23 -10.94 -24.51 -11.57
C LEU A 23 -11.35 -23.41 -12.58
N ILE A 24 -11.64 -22.21 -12.10
CA ILE A 24 -12.04 -21.08 -12.95
C ILE A 24 -10.78 -20.24 -13.22
N GLU A 25 -10.45 -20.00 -14.48
CA GLU A 25 -9.21 -19.25 -14.78
C GLU A 25 -9.40 -17.73 -14.59
N LYS A 26 -10.50 -17.17 -15.11
CA LYS A 26 -10.67 -15.72 -15.19
C LYS A 26 -11.21 -15.12 -13.89
N PRO A 27 -10.58 -14.07 -13.33
CA PRO A 27 -11.03 -13.44 -12.08
C PRO A 27 -12.48 -12.94 -12.11
N LYS A 28 -12.94 -12.39 -13.23
CA LYS A 28 -14.33 -11.93 -13.39
C LYS A 28 -15.33 -13.09 -13.32
N GLU A 29 -14.98 -14.22 -13.91
CA GLU A 29 -15.83 -15.44 -13.88
C GLU A 29 -15.90 -16.02 -12.46
N LYS A 30 -14.81 -15.96 -11.68
CA LYS A 30 -14.81 -16.32 -10.25
C LYS A 30 -15.82 -15.48 -9.45
N ILE A 31 -15.82 -14.16 -9.65
CA ILE A 31 -16.76 -13.25 -8.98
C ILE A 31 -18.20 -13.57 -9.37
N ASN A 32 -18.48 -13.74 -10.67
CA ASN A 32 -19.82 -14.10 -11.15
C ASN A 32 -20.30 -15.44 -10.59
N HIS A 33 -19.39 -16.41 -10.51
CA HIS A 33 -19.65 -17.69 -9.88
C HIS A 33 -20.02 -17.52 -8.40
N CYS A 34 -19.24 -16.78 -7.62
CA CYS A 34 -19.59 -16.50 -6.21
C CYS A 34 -20.96 -15.84 -6.09
N LEU A 35 -21.25 -14.81 -6.90
CA LEU A 35 -22.54 -14.12 -6.88
C LEU A 35 -23.72 -15.05 -7.20
N LYS A 36 -23.54 -15.98 -8.16
CA LYS A 36 -24.53 -17.03 -8.47
C LYS A 36 -24.76 -17.94 -7.27
N GLN A 37 -23.71 -18.45 -6.65
CA GLN A 37 -23.81 -19.33 -5.48
C GLN A 37 -24.45 -18.62 -4.28
N ILE A 38 -24.09 -17.35 -4.03
CA ILE A 38 -24.70 -16.53 -2.98
C ILE A 38 -26.21 -16.39 -3.18
N SER A 39 -26.65 -16.26 -4.43
CA SER A 39 -28.07 -16.12 -4.80
C SER A 39 -28.83 -17.45 -4.70
N VAL A 40 -28.20 -18.56 -5.08
CA VAL A 40 -28.79 -19.91 -4.92
C VAL A 40 -28.98 -20.24 -3.44
N LEU A 41 -27.92 -20.09 -2.64
CA LEU A 41 -27.94 -20.37 -1.21
C LEU A 41 -28.80 -19.37 -0.41
N ALA A 42 -29.23 -18.25 -1.01
CA ALA A 42 -30.15 -17.31 -0.35
C ALA A 42 -31.54 -17.90 -0.11
N LYS A 43 -31.92 -18.95 -0.84
CA LYS A 43 -33.24 -19.60 -0.75
C LYS A 43 -33.29 -20.74 0.26
N GLU A 44 -32.16 -21.07 0.87
CA GLU A 44 -32.02 -22.24 1.75
C GLU A 44 -32.19 -21.84 3.22
N ASP A 45 -33.01 -22.54 4.01
CA ASP A 45 -33.15 -22.22 5.44
C ASP A 45 -32.10 -22.89 6.34
N SER A 46 -31.32 -23.81 5.78
CA SER A 46 -30.31 -24.56 6.54
C SER A 46 -29.20 -23.65 7.05
N THR A 47 -28.98 -23.65 8.37
CA THR A 47 -27.88 -22.93 9.04
C THR A 47 -26.52 -23.26 8.44
N LEU A 48 -26.29 -24.51 8.01
CA LEU A 48 -25.02 -24.91 7.39
C LEU A 48 -24.85 -24.31 5.99
N LEU A 49 -25.93 -24.23 5.21
CA LEU A 49 -25.91 -23.62 3.88
C LEU A 49 -25.76 -22.09 3.96
N GLN A 50 -26.35 -21.46 4.99
CA GLN A 50 -26.11 -20.05 5.28
C GLN A 50 -24.66 -19.76 5.71
N ALA A 51 -24.03 -20.67 6.46
CA ALA A 51 -22.58 -20.58 6.73
C ALA A 51 -21.76 -20.69 5.44
N ARG A 52 -22.10 -21.63 4.54
CA ARG A 52 -21.44 -21.73 3.22
C ARG A 52 -21.63 -20.46 2.38
N ARG A 53 -22.83 -19.87 2.40
CA ARG A 53 -23.15 -18.59 1.74
C ARG A 53 -22.24 -17.47 2.24
N PHE A 54 -22.06 -17.36 3.56
CA PHE A 54 -21.13 -16.40 4.17
C PHE A 54 -19.72 -16.56 3.61
N ILE A 55 -19.22 -17.80 3.50
CA ILE A 55 -17.88 -18.07 2.97
C ILE A 55 -17.75 -17.62 1.51
N TYR A 56 -18.73 -17.89 0.64
CA TYR A 56 -18.72 -17.34 -0.74
C TYR A 56 -18.69 -15.81 -0.75
N ILE A 57 -19.39 -15.13 0.17
CA ILE A 57 -19.34 -13.66 0.27
C ILE A 57 -17.92 -13.19 0.58
N VAL A 58 -17.25 -13.78 1.57
CA VAL A 58 -15.87 -13.43 1.94
C VAL A 58 -14.90 -13.69 0.77
N PHE A 59 -15.04 -14.81 0.06
CA PHE A 59 -14.26 -15.07 -1.16
C PHE A 59 -14.54 -14.05 -2.27
N CYS A 60 -15.80 -13.70 -2.52
CA CYS A 60 -16.20 -12.71 -3.52
C CYS A 60 -15.58 -11.33 -3.21
N LEU A 61 -15.63 -10.90 -1.95
CA LEU A 61 -15.03 -9.65 -1.50
C LEU A 61 -13.50 -9.68 -1.58
N THR A 62 -12.87 -10.82 -1.26
CA THR A 62 -11.41 -10.99 -1.40
C THR A 62 -10.98 -10.98 -2.87
N LEU A 63 -11.76 -11.59 -3.76
CA LEU A 63 -11.52 -11.53 -5.21
C LEU A 63 -11.66 -10.11 -5.74
N HIS A 64 -12.64 -9.36 -5.23
CA HIS A 64 -12.79 -7.94 -5.53
C HIS A 64 -11.61 -7.12 -5.02
N GLU A 65 -11.17 -7.34 -3.79
CA GLU A 65 -10.00 -6.66 -3.23
C GLU A 65 -8.81 -6.83 -4.19
N ARG A 66 -8.57 -8.05 -4.67
CA ARG A 66 -7.43 -8.37 -5.55
C ARG A 66 -7.56 -7.83 -6.97
N ASN A 67 -8.76 -7.92 -7.56
CA ASN A 67 -8.95 -7.76 -9.01
C ASN A 67 -9.99 -6.70 -9.40
N GLY A 68 -10.65 -6.06 -8.43
CA GLY A 68 -11.83 -5.22 -8.65
C GLY A 68 -13.04 -6.02 -9.13
N GLY A 69 -13.95 -5.39 -9.88
CA GLY A 69 -15.06 -6.07 -10.57
C GLY A 69 -16.40 -6.07 -9.86
N LEU A 70 -16.51 -5.52 -8.65
CA LEU A 70 -17.78 -5.22 -7.99
C LEU A 70 -17.98 -3.72 -7.98
N ARG A 71 -19.23 -3.28 -8.12
CA ARG A 71 -19.64 -1.89 -7.84
C ARG A 71 -19.69 -1.64 -6.33
N ASP A 72 -19.57 -0.38 -5.93
CA ASP A 72 -19.62 0.01 -4.51
C ASP A 72 -20.92 -0.42 -3.82
N SER A 73 -22.06 -0.28 -4.49
CA SER A 73 -23.36 -0.74 -3.97
C SER A 73 -23.42 -2.26 -3.80
N GLN A 74 -22.78 -3.03 -4.69
CA GLN A 74 -22.72 -4.49 -4.56
C GLN A 74 -21.84 -4.90 -3.38
N MET A 75 -20.73 -4.20 -3.14
CA MET A 75 -19.87 -4.46 -1.99
C MET A 75 -20.58 -4.18 -0.67
N GLU A 76 -21.21 -3.02 -0.54
CA GLU A 76 -21.92 -2.65 0.70
C GLU A 76 -23.06 -3.64 0.98
N ASN A 77 -23.86 -4.01 -0.02
CA ASN A 77 -24.88 -5.05 0.12
C ASN A 77 -24.30 -6.41 0.55
N LEU A 78 -23.14 -6.82 0.02
CA LEU A 78 -22.47 -8.05 0.46
C LEU A 78 -22.00 -7.97 1.93
N PHE A 79 -21.47 -6.82 2.37
CA PHE A 79 -21.12 -6.61 3.77
C PHE A 79 -22.35 -6.64 4.69
N GLU A 80 -23.46 -6.05 4.28
CA GLU A 80 -24.73 -6.09 5.02
C GLU A 80 -25.26 -7.52 5.16
N ILE A 81 -25.34 -8.26 4.05
CA ILE A 81 -25.76 -9.66 4.06
C ILE A 81 -24.84 -10.50 4.96
N ALA A 82 -23.51 -10.35 4.84
CA ALA A 82 -22.56 -11.11 5.65
C ALA A 82 -22.73 -10.83 7.16
N ASN A 83 -22.96 -9.57 7.55
CA ASN A 83 -23.24 -9.20 8.93
C ASN A 83 -24.55 -9.81 9.44
N ALA A 84 -25.62 -9.76 8.64
CA ALA A 84 -26.89 -10.39 8.96
C ALA A 84 -26.76 -11.91 9.11
N LEU A 85 -25.98 -12.57 8.23
CA LEU A 85 -25.71 -14.00 8.33
C LEU A 85 -25.00 -14.36 9.62
N CYS A 86 -24.00 -13.58 10.08
CA CYS A 86 -23.39 -13.85 11.37
C CYS A 86 -24.39 -13.82 12.54
N GLN A 87 -25.38 -12.91 12.49
CA GLN A 87 -26.43 -12.83 13.49
C GLN A 87 -27.38 -14.04 13.43
N VAL A 88 -27.83 -14.41 12.22
CA VAL A 88 -28.70 -15.58 11.98
C VAL A 88 -28.03 -16.88 12.41
N LEU A 89 -26.72 -17.02 12.18
CA LEU A 89 -25.93 -18.18 12.61
C LEU A 89 -25.73 -18.22 14.15
N GLY A 90 -26.16 -17.19 14.87
CA GLY A 90 -26.02 -17.08 16.32
C GLY A 90 -24.60 -16.79 16.79
N ILE A 91 -23.73 -16.27 15.92
CA ILE A 91 -22.33 -16.00 16.24
C ILE A 91 -22.29 -14.79 17.18
N LYS A 92 -21.95 -15.01 18.45
CA LYS A 92 -21.72 -13.93 19.41
C LYS A 92 -20.33 -13.34 19.19
N PRO A 93 -20.20 -12.04 18.87
CA PRO A 93 -18.89 -11.40 18.74
C PRO A 93 -18.06 -11.60 20.01
N ILE A 94 -16.73 -11.71 19.86
CA ILE A 94 -15.74 -11.90 20.93
C ILE A 94 -15.81 -13.27 21.62
N ARG A 95 -17.01 -13.74 21.96
CA ARG A 95 -17.25 -14.89 22.84
C ARG A 95 -17.38 -16.22 22.11
N SER A 96 -17.93 -16.24 20.90
CA SER A 96 -18.10 -17.49 20.12
C SER A 96 -16.76 -17.97 19.55
N GLN A 97 -16.61 -19.28 19.40
CA GLN A 97 -15.45 -19.84 18.67
C GLN A 97 -15.44 -19.46 17.18
N LEU A 98 -16.59 -19.05 16.65
CA LEU A 98 -16.77 -18.60 15.27
C LEU A 98 -16.66 -17.07 15.12
N ALA A 99 -16.32 -16.35 16.20
CA ALA A 99 -16.20 -14.89 16.18
C ALA A 99 -15.15 -14.38 15.17
N PHE A 100 -14.18 -15.23 14.79
CA PHE A 100 -13.21 -14.93 13.73
C PHE A 100 -13.86 -14.61 12.38
N LEU A 101 -15.09 -15.06 12.11
CA LEU A 101 -15.81 -14.74 10.87
C LEU A 101 -16.14 -13.24 10.77
N TYR A 102 -16.53 -12.60 11.88
CA TYR A 102 -16.61 -11.14 11.93
C TYR A 102 -15.24 -10.51 11.63
N GLY A 103 -14.19 -11.08 12.23
CA GLY A 103 -12.81 -10.72 11.96
C GLY A 103 -12.47 -10.69 10.47
N GLU A 104 -12.69 -11.80 9.78
CA GLU A 104 -12.38 -11.93 8.35
C GLU A 104 -13.15 -10.92 7.50
N LEU A 105 -14.43 -10.69 7.81
CA LEU A 105 -15.25 -9.72 7.10
C LEU A 105 -14.67 -8.30 7.22
N HIS A 106 -14.38 -7.88 8.46
CA HIS A 106 -13.81 -6.55 8.74
C HIS A 106 -12.38 -6.41 8.21
N LEU A 107 -11.59 -7.48 8.20
CA LEU A 107 -10.25 -7.50 7.63
C LEU A 107 -10.27 -7.27 6.11
N VAL A 108 -11.16 -7.97 5.39
CA VAL A 108 -11.32 -7.77 3.94
C VAL A 108 -11.82 -6.34 3.65
N ARG A 109 -12.77 -5.82 4.44
CA ARG A 109 -13.20 -4.41 4.33
C ARG A 109 -12.05 -3.43 4.51
N SER A 110 -11.20 -3.70 5.51
CA SER A 110 -10.01 -2.89 5.78
C SER A 110 -9.06 -2.85 4.57
N GLN A 111 -8.82 -3.98 3.91
CA GLN A 111 -7.96 -4.06 2.73
C GLN A 111 -8.54 -3.30 1.52
N ILE A 112 -9.86 -3.43 1.30
CA ILE A 112 -10.57 -2.70 0.24
C ILE A 112 -10.48 -1.18 0.48
N LEU A 113 -10.74 -0.72 1.71
CA LEU A 113 -10.65 0.71 2.06
C LEU A 113 -9.23 1.25 1.88
N LEU A 114 -8.22 0.46 2.24
CA LEU A 114 -6.82 0.85 2.06
C LEU A 114 -6.48 1.04 0.57
N LYS A 115 -6.91 0.11 -0.30
CA LYS A 115 -6.75 0.23 -1.77
C LYS A 115 -7.48 1.42 -2.37
N LYS A 116 -8.56 1.88 -1.73
CA LYS A 116 -9.29 3.10 -2.10
C LYS A 116 -8.63 4.39 -1.59
N GLY A 117 -7.55 4.31 -0.80
CA GLY A 117 -6.91 5.46 -0.19
C GLY A 117 -7.54 5.90 1.15
N ASN A 118 -8.60 5.23 1.62
CA ASN A 118 -9.23 5.54 2.91
C ASN A 118 -8.49 4.83 4.06
N VAL A 119 -7.33 5.38 4.43
CA VAL A 119 -6.42 4.77 5.43
C VAL A 119 -7.05 4.75 6.83
N TRP A 120 -7.76 5.81 7.23
CA TRP A 120 -8.43 5.85 8.54
C TRP A 120 -9.57 4.84 8.63
N GLY A 121 -10.42 4.76 7.61
CA GLY A 121 -11.45 3.73 7.52
C GLY A 121 -10.85 2.33 7.54
N ALA A 122 -9.74 2.11 6.83
CA ALA A 122 -9.01 0.85 6.86
C ALA A 122 -8.51 0.51 8.26
N LEU A 123 -7.89 1.46 8.97
CA LEU A 123 -7.40 1.30 10.33
C LEU A 123 -8.54 0.95 11.30
N TRP A 124 -9.67 1.65 11.22
CA TRP A 124 -10.85 1.37 12.02
C TRP A 124 -11.36 -0.06 11.81
N GLN A 125 -11.51 -0.47 10.55
CA GLN A 125 -11.95 -1.84 10.21
C GLN A 125 -10.94 -2.91 10.64
N GLN A 126 -9.64 -2.61 10.61
CA GLN A 126 -8.61 -3.50 11.14
C GLN A 126 -8.78 -3.70 12.66
N GLN A 127 -9.02 -2.62 13.39
CA GLN A 127 -9.25 -2.68 14.83
C GLN A 127 -10.54 -3.43 15.18
N MET A 128 -11.61 -3.21 14.41
CA MET A 128 -12.86 -3.97 14.52
C MET A 128 -12.63 -5.46 14.26
N SER A 129 -11.84 -5.80 13.24
CA SER A 129 -11.43 -7.19 12.97
C SER A 129 -10.77 -7.82 14.20
N LYS A 130 -9.77 -7.15 14.78
CA LYS A 130 -9.08 -7.64 15.98
C LYS A 130 -10.03 -7.79 17.15
N HIS A 131 -10.81 -6.74 17.45
CA HIS A 131 -11.69 -6.71 18.61
C HIS A 131 -12.78 -7.78 18.54
N LEU A 132 -13.52 -7.86 17.44
CA LEU A 132 -14.66 -8.76 17.30
C LEU A 132 -14.26 -10.24 17.21
N SER A 133 -13.02 -10.54 16.80
CA SER A 133 -12.51 -11.92 16.71
C SER A 133 -12.21 -12.58 18.05
N GLY A 134 -12.15 -11.81 19.14
CA GLY A 134 -11.75 -12.31 20.45
C GLY A 134 -10.36 -12.99 20.41
N LYS A 135 -10.27 -14.23 20.90
CA LYS A 135 -9.00 -15.00 20.94
C LYS A 135 -8.56 -15.56 19.59
N HIS A 136 -9.36 -15.39 18.54
CA HIS A 136 -9.15 -16.04 17.24
C HIS A 136 -9.03 -15.02 16.10
N ALA A 137 -8.14 -14.03 16.26
CA ALA A 137 -7.91 -13.05 15.21
C ALA A 137 -7.49 -13.70 13.88
N PRO A 138 -8.08 -13.31 12.73
CA PRO A 138 -7.76 -13.88 11.44
C PRO A 138 -6.28 -13.62 11.10
N GLY A 139 -5.58 -14.66 10.66
CA GLY A 139 -4.13 -14.63 10.40
C GLY A 139 -3.26 -14.63 11.67
N GLY A 140 -3.85 -14.61 12.87
CA GLY A 140 -3.13 -14.55 14.15
C GLY A 140 -2.69 -13.13 14.55
N GLU A 141 -2.26 -12.98 15.80
CA GLU A 141 -1.85 -11.68 16.38
C GLU A 141 -0.75 -10.99 15.59
N GLY A 142 0.28 -11.72 15.18
CA GLY A 142 1.39 -11.13 14.42
C GLY A 142 0.98 -10.55 13.07
N PHE A 143 0.01 -11.17 12.39
CA PHE A 143 -0.55 -10.61 11.17
C PHE A 143 -1.35 -9.33 11.45
N GLN A 144 -2.11 -9.28 12.56
CA GLN A 144 -2.82 -8.07 12.98
C GLN A 144 -1.84 -6.93 13.29
N TYR A 145 -0.72 -7.22 13.97
CA TYR A 145 0.32 -6.22 14.24
C TYR A 145 0.98 -5.72 12.97
N LEU A 146 1.33 -6.61 12.03
CA LEU A 146 1.87 -6.20 10.72
C LEU A 146 0.88 -5.30 9.96
N ALA A 147 -0.39 -5.68 9.93
CA ALA A 147 -1.45 -4.93 9.27
C ALA A 147 -1.64 -3.54 9.91
N LEU A 148 -1.59 -3.46 11.24
CA LEU A 148 -1.65 -2.21 11.99
C LEU A 148 -0.44 -1.32 11.69
N ALA A 149 0.77 -1.88 11.78
CA ALA A 149 2.02 -1.18 11.50
C ALA A 149 2.02 -0.51 10.11
N LEU A 150 1.65 -1.25 9.06
CA LEU A 150 1.60 -0.73 7.69
C LEU A 150 0.65 0.47 7.54
N ARG A 151 -0.52 0.43 8.21
CA ARG A 151 -1.52 1.51 8.16
C ARG A 151 -1.11 2.71 9.00
N THR A 152 -0.56 2.45 10.18
CA THR A 152 -0.04 3.49 11.07
C THR A 152 1.12 4.24 10.41
N MET A 153 2.05 3.51 9.78
CA MET A 153 3.14 4.08 9.00
C MET A 153 2.61 4.94 7.85
N ARG A 154 1.57 4.47 7.17
CA ARG A 154 0.94 5.18 6.06
C ARG A 154 0.38 6.55 6.45
N LEU A 155 -0.09 6.69 7.69
CA LEU A 155 -0.58 7.95 8.26
C LEU A 155 0.54 8.89 8.71
N GLY A 156 1.81 8.46 8.62
CA GLY A 156 2.97 9.22 9.05
C GLY A 156 3.40 8.93 10.49
N HIS A 157 2.77 7.98 11.18
CA HIS A 157 3.07 7.62 12.57
C HIS A 157 4.17 6.54 12.63
N SER A 158 5.39 6.90 12.21
CA SER A 158 6.51 5.96 12.07
C SER A 158 6.91 5.30 13.39
N HIS A 159 6.87 6.05 14.50
CA HIS A 159 7.27 5.58 15.83
C HIS A 159 6.31 4.50 16.36
N GLU A 160 5.01 4.75 16.28
CA GLU A 160 3.98 3.78 16.66
C GLU A 160 4.03 2.56 15.73
N ALA A 161 4.24 2.78 14.43
CA ALA A 161 4.39 1.70 13.46
C ALA A 161 5.60 0.80 13.76
N LEU A 162 6.73 1.38 14.17
CA LEU A 162 7.93 0.65 14.56
C LEU A 162 7.63 -0.36 15.68
N GLY A 163 6.95 0.08 16.74
CA GLY A 163 6.53 -0.80 17.83
C GLY A 163 5.63 -1.95 17.37
N TYR A 164 4.70 -1.69 16.45
CA TYR A 164 3.86 -2.76 15.89
C TYR A 164 4.62 -3.73 14.98
N PHE A 165 5.58 -3.26 14.19
CA PHE A 165 6.42 -4.17 13.40
C PHE A 165 7.27 -5.08 14.31
N GLU A 166 7.79 -4.56 15.43
CA GLU A 166 8.52 -5.36 16.42
C GLU A 166 7.66 -6.44 17.06
N LEU A 167 6.41 -6.10 17.42
CA LEU A 167 5.45 -7.08 17.93
C LEU A 167 5.10 -8.14 16.87
N ALA A 168 5.04 -7.76 15.59
CA ALA A 168 4.82 -8.70 14.50
C ALA A 168 5.98 -9.69 14.37
N GLU A 169 7.23 -9.22 14.38
CA GLU A 169 8.43 -10.07 14.30
C GLU A 169 8.58 -11.04 15.46
N LYS A 170 8.23 -10.60 16.68
CA LYS A 170 8.24 -11.45 17.90
C LYS A 170 7.10 -12.48 17.92
N SER A 171 6.13 -12.34 17.02
CA SER A 171 4.99 -13.25 16.92
C SER A 171 5.30 -14.41 15.97
N LYS A 172 4.58 -15.53 16.13
CA LYS A 172 4.66 -16.67 15.20
C LYS A 172 3.96 -16.32 13.87
N ILE A 173 4.67 -15.67 12.96
CA ILE A 173 4.21 -15.32 11.61
C ILE A 173 4.99 -16.07 10.52
N SER A 174 4.48 -16.05 9.29
CA SER A 174 5.21 -16.63 8.15
C SER A 174 6.48 -15.84 7.85
N ARG A 175 7.47 -16.49 7.22
CA ARG A 175 8.73 -15.84 6.81
C ARG A 175 8.48 -14.59 5.96
N ALA A 176 7.60 -14.66 4.96
CA ALA A 176 7.24 -13.51 4.14
C ALA A 176 6.62 -12.35 4.95
N ALA A 177 5.84 -12.64 6.00
CA ALA A 177 5.30 -11.60 6.88
C ALA A 177 6.38 -11.00 7.78
N PHE A 178 7.32 -11.83 8.26
CA PHE A 178 8.49 -11.38 9.02
C PHE A 178 9.38 -10.46 8.18
N GLU A 179 9.71 -10.84 6.96
CA GLU A 179 10.51 -10.02 6.03
C GLU A 179 9.84 -8.66 5.78
N ARG A 180 8.52 -8.65 5.54
CA ARG A 180 7.76 -7.41 5.39
C ARG A 180 7.77 -6.55 6.65
N ALA A 181 7.73 -7.16 7.84
CA ALA A 181 7.84 -6.43 9.09
C ALA A 181 9.24 -5.81 9.23
N ARG A 182 10.29 -6.57 8.92
CA ARG A 182 11.69 -6.15 8.98
C ARG A 182 12.00 -4.97 8.08
N ILE A 183 11.59 -5.03 6.82
CA ILE A 183 11.70 -3.91 5.88
C ILE A 183 10.87 -2.71 6.36
N GLY A 184 9.69 -2.95 6.94
CA GLY A 184 8.88 -1.91 7.57
C GLY A 184 9.61 -1.17 8.70
N ARG A 185 10.33 -1.89 9.56
CA ARG A 185 11.17 -1.30 10.63
C ARG A 185 12.31 -0.46 10.06
N LEU A 186 13.08 -1.00 9.11
CA LEU A 186 14.16 -0.27 8.44
C LEU A 186 13.65 1.05 7.87
N ARG A 187 12.54 1.01 7.14
CA ARG A 187 11.93 2.21 6.56
C ARG A 187 11.42 3.19 7.61
N CYS A 188 10.83 2.72 8.71
CA CYS A 188 10.43 3.59 9.82
C CYS A 188 11.63 4.29 10.46
N LEU A 189 12.73 3.56 10.70
CA LEU A 189 13.96 4.11 11.29
C LEU A 189 14.60 5.14 10.35
N ARG A 190 14.69 4.85 9.04
CA ARG A 190 15.20 5.80 8.04
C ARG A 190 14.36 7.08 8.00
N LEU A 191 13.04 6.96 7.86
CA LEU A 191 12.14 8.12 7.74
C LEU A 191 11.96 8.90 9.06
N SER A 192 12.37 8.33 10.19
CA SER A 192 12.38 9.00 11.49
C SER A 192 13.76 9.56 11.87
N ASN A 193 14.74 9.54 10.96
CA ASN A 193 16.12 9.95 11.18
C ASN A 193 16.84 9.21 12.32
N ARG A 194 16.41 7.99 12.65
CA ARG A 194 17.05 7.11 13.66
C ARG A 194 18.13 6.26 13.00
N PHE A 195 19.15 6.92 12.45
CA PHE A 195 20.12 6.29 11.55
C PHE A 195 21.03 5.27 12.22
N ASP A 196 21.42 5.48 13.47
CA ASP A 196 22.24 4.50 14.21
C ASP A 196 21.51 3.16 14.36
N GLU A 197 20.22 3.23 14.72
CA GLU A 197 19.36 2.05 14.82
C GLU A 197 19.05 1.43 13.46
N PHE A 198 18.92 2.25 12.42
CA PHE A 198 18.80 1.77 11.04
C PHE A 198 20.01 0.94 10.64
N SER A 199 21.23 1.48 10.82
CA SER A 199 22.48 0.79 10.52
C SER A 199 22.61 -0.51 11.31
N TYR A 200 22.35 -0.47 12.62
CA TYR A 200 22.36 -1.67 13.45
C TYR A 200 21.34 -2.73 12.99
N LEU A 201 20.12 -2.31 12.65
CA LEU A 201 19.09 -3.23 12.17
C LEU A 201 19.44 -3.81 10.79
N LEU A 202 20.06 -3.00 9.93
CA LEU A 202 20.49 -3.41 8.61
C LEU A 202 21.60 -4.49 8.70
N GLU A 203 22.63 -4.24 9.52
CA GLU A 203 23.74 -5.16 9.75
C GLU A 203 23.28 -6.47 10.41
N SER A 204 22.31 -6.40 11.32
CA SER A 204 21.74 -7.58 12.00
C SER A 204 20.66 -8.30 11.18
N THR A 205 20.32 -7.83 9.98
CA THR A 205 19.33 -8.52 9.12
C THR A 205 20.02 -9.64 8.35
N GLU A 206 19.81 -10.86 8.81
CA GLU A 206 20.27 -12.06 8.11
C GLU A 206 19.55 -12.24 6.77
N VAL A 207 20.34 -12.28 5.70
CA VAL A 207 19.87 -12.52 4.34
C VAL A 207 20.27 -13.95 3.95
N ASP A 208 19.27 -14.84 3.87
CA ASP A 208 19.51 -16.28 3.66
C ASP A 208 20.15 -16.58 2.29
N GLU A 209 19.76 -15.82 1.26
CA GLU A 209 20.22 -16.02 -0.12
C GLU A 209 20.33 -14.69 -0.89
N ALA A 210 21.41 -14.55 -1.67
CA ALA A 210 21.59 -13.42 -2.57
C ALA A 210 20.52 -13.41 -3.66
N GLY A 211 19.86 -12.27 -3.86
CA GLY A 211 18.74 -12.14 -4.80
C GLY A 211 17.38 -12.58 -4.26
N SER A 212 17.28 -12.96 -2.97
CA SER A 212 15.99 -13.13 -2.31
C SER A 212 15.19 -11.81 -2.27
N GLY A 213 13.87 -11.89 -2.12
CA GLY A 213 13.03 -10.70 -2.03
C GLY A 213 13.43 -9.77 -0.87
N LEU A 214 13.88 -10.34 0.25
CA LEU A 214 14.41 -9.59 1.38
C LEU A 214 15.71 -8.86 1.02
N ASP A 215 16.68 -9.56 0.40
CA ASP A 215 17.96 -8.98 -0.02
C ASP A 215 17.76 -7.75 -0.91
N LEU A 216 16.85 -7.83 -1.88
CA LEU A 216 16.56 -6.73 -2.78
C LEU A 216 16.01 -5.50 -2.04
N GLU A 217 15.08 -5.70 -1.10
CA GLU A 217 14.50 -4.61 -0.32
C GLU A 217 15.51 -4.02 0.67
N VAL A 218 16.39 -4.84 1.29
CA VAL A 218 17.49 -4.37 2.15
C VAL A 218 18.47 -3.50 1.36
N GLN A 219 18.89 -3.95 0.17
CA GLN A 219 19.76 -3.16 -0.71
C GLN A 219 19.07 -1.86 -1.16
N TRP A 220 17.76 -1.89 -1.39
CA TRP A 220 16.99 -0.71 -1.75
C TRP A 220 16.94 0.32 -0.62
N GLU A 221 16.64 -0.12 0.61
CA GLU A 221 16.62 0.77 1.78
C GLU A 221 18.01 1.35 2.07
N GLN A 222 19.07 0.56 1.89
CA GLN A 222 20.45 1.04 1.98
C GLN A 222 20.75 2.13 0.94
N ALA A 223 20.35 1.93 -0.32
CA ALA A 223 20.53 2.94 -1.37
C ALA A 223 19.71 4.22 -1.10
N CYS A 224 18.52 4.09 -0.50
CA CYS A 224 17.71 5.24 -0.08
C CYS A 224 18.39 6.01 1.08
N TYR A 225 18.98 5.30 2.03
CA TYR A 225 19.76 5.91 3.11
C TYR A 225 21.01 6.63 2.59
N GLU A 226 21.76 6.03 1.66
CA GLU A 226 22.88 6.68 0.99
C GLU A 226 22.45 7.93 0.20
N ALA A 227 21.29 7.87 -0.46
CA ALA A 227 20.74 9.01 -1.17
C ALA A 227 20.42 10.17 -0.22
N PHE A 228 19.88 9.89 0.96
CA PHE A 228 19.66 10.87 2.02
C PHE A 228 20.99 11.49 2.49
N GLN A 229 22.00 10.68 2.81
CA GLN A 229 23.27 11.14 3.36
C GLN A 229 24.07 12.00 2.36
N THR A 230 24.04 11.63 1.08
CA THR A 230 24.85 12.26 0.04
C THR A 230 24.11 13.31 -0.79
N ASN A 231 22.79 13.47 -0.55
CA ASN A 231 21.89 14.25 -1.39
C ASN A 231 22.02 13.90 -2.90
N SER A 232 22.19 12.61 -3.19
CA SER A 232 22.47 12.09 -4.53
C SER A 232 21.86 10.72 -4.74
N ILE A 233 21.08 10.56 -5.80
CA ILE A 233 20.43 9.28 -6.14
C ILE A 233 21.35 8.29 -6.88
N ALA A 234 22.67 8.51 -6.87
CA ALA A 234 23.62 7.68 -7.61
C ALA A 234 23.56 6.19 -7.19
N ALA A 235 23.41 5.93 -5.89
CA ALA A 235 23.27 4.57 -5.35
C ALA A 235 22.02 3.88 -5.89
N ILE A 236 20.88 4.57 -5.89
CA ILE A 236 19.61 4.10 -6.47
C ILE A 236 19.80 3.81 -7.97
N MET A 237 20.38 4.72 -8.73
CA MET A 237 20.62 4.54 -10.18
C MET A 237 21.55 3.36 -10.48
N LYS A 238 22.50 3.04 -9.59
CA LYS A 238 23.38 1.88 -9.72
C LYS A 238 22.61 0.56 -9.62
N LEU A 239 21.59 0.48 -8.78
CA LEU A 239 20.72 -0.69 -8.65
C LEU A 239 19.81 -0.87 -9.88
N LEU A 240 19.39 0.24 -10.51
CA LEU A 240 18.46 0.22 -11.66
C LEU A 240 19.12 -0.02 -13.02
N LYS A 241 20.32 -0.61 -13.07
CA LYS A 241 20.94 -1.01 -14.35
C LYS A 241 20.23 -2.25 -14.91
N LYS A 242 20.09 -2.34 -16.23
CA LYS A 242 19.38 -3.45 -16.92
C LYS A 242 19.81 -4.87 -16.52
N SER A 243 21.08 -5.04 -16.12
CA SER A 243 21.64 -6.34 -15.70
C SER A 243 21.46 -6.64 -14.21
N LYS A 244 20.79 -5.78 -13.45
CA LYS A 244 20.60 -5.90 -12.01
C LYS A 244 19.19 -6.38 -11.66
N PRO A 245 19.02 -7.08 -10.52
CA PRO A 245 17.72 -7.65 -10.13
C PRO A 245 16.66 -6.57 -9.82
N HIS A 246 17.06 -5.36 -9.45
CA HIS A 246 16.15 -4.23 -9.26
C HIS A 246 15.60 -3.64 -10.56
N TYR A 247 16.01 -4.12 -11.74
CA TYR A 247 15.45 -3.66 -13.02
C TYR A 247 14.06 -4.29 -13.31
N ILE A 248 13.14 -4.08 -12.37
CA ILE A 248 11.74 -4.49 -12.42
C ILE A 248 10.83 -3.29 -12.13
N GLY A 249 9.54 -3.41 -12.46
CA GLY A 249 8.61 -2.28 -12.47
C GLY A 249 8.58 -1.45 -11.20
N THR A 250 8.46 -2.07 -10.02
CA THR A 250 8.30 -1.34 -8.75
C THR A 250 9.49 -0.39 -8.48
N TYR A 251 10.73 -0.85 -8.68
CA TYR A 251 11.93 -0.08 -8.39
C TYR A 251 12.27 0.91 -9.50
N VAL A 252 12.07 0.55 -10.77
CA VAL A 252 12.36 1.48 -11.89
C VAL A 252 11.40 2.67 -11.84
N PHE A 253 10.12 2.44 -11.59
CA PHE A 253 9.18 3.56 -11.49
C PHE A 253 9.41 4.38 -10.21
N GLU A 254 9.78 3.76 -9.08
CA GLU A 254 10.15 4.51 -7.88
C GLU A 254 11.44 5.34 -8.09
N GLY A 255 12.44 4.77 -8.75
CA GLY A 255 13.65 5.47 -9.17
C GLY A 255 13.38 6.62 -10.13
N TYR A 256 12.39 6.47 -11.01
CA TYR A 256 11.92 7.56 -11.85
C TYR A 256 11.38 8.71 -10.99
N LEU A 257 10.56 8.43 -9.97
CA LEU A 257 10.08 9.45 -9.04
C LEU A 257 11.24 10.12 -8.28
N TRP A 258 12.22 9.35 -7.80
CA TRP A 258 13.46 9.90 -7.21
C TRP A 258 14.15 10.89 -8.17
N SER A 259 14.30 10.54 -9.45
CA SER A 259 14.92 11.42 -10.46
C SER A 259 14.15 12.72 -10.72
N ARG A 260 12.84 12.74 -10.46
CA ARG A 260 11.98 13.92 -10.58
C ARG A 260 11.87 14.71 -9.27
N ALA A 261 12.13 14.07 -8.13
CA ALA A 261 12.08 14.66 -6.81
C ALA A 261 13.37 15.44 -6.46
N VAL A 262 14.53 14.99 -6.96
CA VAL A 262 15.81 15.70 -6.77
C VAL A 262 15.89 17.00 -7.57
N GLN A 263 16.70 17.94 -7.09
CA GLN A 263 16.92 19.22 -7.76
C GLN A 263 17.53 19.09 -9.16
N SER A 264 18.51 18.19 -9.29
CA SER A 264 19.28 18.05 -10.53
C SER A 264 18.51 17.33 -11.63
N GLU A 265 18.43 17.94 -12.81
CA GLU A 265 17.82 17.33 -14.00
C GLU A 265 18.72 16.31 -14.69
N ARG A 266 20.00 16.20 -14.27
CA ARG A 266 20.99 15.32 -14.92
C ARG A 266 20.58 13.86 -14.96
N TRP A 267 19.70 13.44 -14.04
CA TRP A 267 19.25 12.06 -13.91
C TRP A 267 18.10 11.70 -14.87
N MET A 268 17.35 12.69 -15.34
CA MET A 268 16.15 12.47 -16.16
C MET A 268 16.43 11.73 -17.47
N PRO A 269 17.52 12.02 -18.21
CA PRO A 269 17.84 11.31 -19.46
C PRO A 269 18.24 9.83 -19.27
N HIS A 270 18.51 9.38 -18.04
CA HIS A 270 18.92 7.99 -17.79
C HIS A 270 17.75 6.99 -17.82
N PHE A 271 16.51 7.48 -17.79
CA PHE A 271 15.32 6.63 -17.89
C PHE A 271 14.83 6.57 -19.33
N SER A 272 14.44 5.36 -19.76
CA SER A 272 13.67 5.20 -21.01
C SER A 272 12.29 5.83 -20.86
N LYS A 273 11.68 6.24 -21.98
CA LYS A 273 10.30 6.78 -21.97
C LYS A 273 9.36 5.83 -21.25
N ILE A 274 8.54 6.33 -20.34
CA ILE A 274 7.62 5.50 -19.54
C ILE A 274 6.68 4.70 -20.44
N GLU A 275 6.19 5.30 -21.54
CA GLU A 275 5.38 4.61 -22.54
C GLU A 275 6.05 3.35 -23.11
N SER A 276 7.36 3.41 -23.37
CA SER A 276 8.12 2.28 -23.92
C SER A 276 8.19 1.08 -22.96
N LEU A 277 8.07 1.32 -21.65
CA LEU A 277 8.13 0.28 -20.63
C LEU A 277 6.83 -0.53 -20.57
N TYR A 278 5.73 -0.02 -21.13
CA TYR A 278 4.43 -0.70 -21.11
C TYR A 278 4.47 -2.09 -21.77
N ARG A 279 5.27 -2.23 -22.83
CA ARG A 279 5.39 -3.48 -23.61
C ARG A 279 6.33 -4.50 -22.98
N ASN A 280 7.07 -4.13 -21.95
CA ASN A 280 8.07 -5.01 -21.35
C ASN A 280 7.44 -5.83 -20.21
N PRO A 281 7.38 -7.17 -20.33
CA PRO A 281 6.73 -8.03 -19.33
C PRO A 281 7.39 -7.95 -17.94
N ASN A 282 8.68 -7.62 -17.86
CA ASN A 282 9.42 -7.50 -16.58
C ASN A 282 8.88 -6.39 -15.67
N PHE A 283 8.12 -5.45 -16.23
CA PHE A 283 7.59 -4.30 -15.47
C PHE A 283 6.24 -4.58 -14.82
N ASN A 284 5.53 -5.64 -15.24
CA ASN A 284 4.23 -6.04 -14.73
C ASN A 284 3.32 -4.82 -14.44
N ILE A 285 2.92 -4.12 -15.51
CA ILE A 285 2.22 -2.83 -15.41
C ILE A 285 0.90 -2.94 -14.65
N SER A 286 0.19 -4.07 -14.72
CA SER A 286 -1.05 -4.27 -14.00
C SER A 286 -0.84 -4.19 -12.48
N ALA A 287 0.21 -4.86 -11.97
CA ALA A 287 0.59 -4.82 -10.56
C ALA A 287 1.09 -3.44 -10.12
N ASN A 288 1.68 -2.66 -11.02
CA ASN A 288 2.24 -1.33 -10.75
C ASN A 288 1.41 -0.18 -11.36
N SER A 289 0.13 -0.41 -11.66
CA SER A 289 -0.65 0.47 -12.54
C SER A 289 -0.75 1.91 -12.06
N GLN A 290 -0.93 2.12 -10.75
CA GLN A 290 -0.99 3.46 -10.14
C GLN A 290 0.36 4.19 -10.25
N LEU A 291 1.45 3.47 -10.00
CA LEU A 291 2.80 4.02 -10.05
C LEU A 291 3.21 4.35 -11.50
N TYR A 292 2.91 3.44 -12.43
CA TYR A 292 3.07 3.66 -13.86
C TYR A 292 2.34 4.92 -14.34
N ARG A 293 1.03 5.05 -14.02
CA ARG A 293 0.23 6.23 -14.39
C ARG A 293 0.79 7.52 -13.82
N THR A 294 1.29 7.47 -12.59
CA THR A 294 1.92 8.63 -11.94
C THR A 294 3.20 9.06 -12.68
N CYS A 295 4.09 8.10 -12.98
CA CYS A 295 5.31 8.39 -13.75
C CYS A 295 4.99 8.87 -15.16
N GLN A 296 3.98 8.30 -15.82
CA GLN A 296 3.54 8.70 -17.16
C GLN A 296 2.99 10.13 -17.16
N ALA A 297 2.13 10.48 -16.19
CA ALA A 297 1.60 11.84 -16.06
C ALA A 297 2.70 12.88 -15.78
N LEU A 298 3.70 12.53 -14.96
CA LEU A 298 4.89 13.36 -14.77
C LEU A 298 5.69 13.51 -16.07
N GLU A 299 5.92 12.43 -16.81
CA GLU A 299 6.62 12.47 -18.10
C GLU A 299 5.96 13.47 -19.05
N TYR A 300 4.64 13.37 -19.23
CA TYR A 300 3.86 14.30 -20.05
C TYR A 300 3.96 15.75 -19.58
N ALA A 301 3.93 16.00 -18.26
CA ALA A 301 4.03 17.36 -17.73
C ALA A 301 5.39 18.03 -18.07
N TYR A 302 6.43 17.22 -18.28
CA TYR A 302 7.76 17.67 -18.71
C TYR A 302 7.91 17.77 -20.24
N GLU A 303 6.96 17.30 -21.05
CA GLU A 303 7.09 17.38 -22.50
C GLU A 303 7.07 18.83 -23.00
N PRO A 304 8.04 19.21 -23.85
CA PRO A 304 7.99 20.48 -24.57
C PRO A 304 6.76 20.53 -25.48
N GLY A 305 6.03 21.66 -25.48
CA GLY A 305 4.88 21.88 -26.35
C GLY A 305 3.51 21.55 -25.74
N MET A 306 3.43 20.86 -24.60
CA MET A 306 2.15 20.67 -23.91
C MET A 306 1.66 21.99 -23.29
N THR A 307 0.36 22.30 -23.44
CA THR A 307 -0.24 23.52 -22.88
C THR A 307 -0.28 23.48 -21.34
N MET A 308 -0.23 24.64 -20.70
CA MET A 308 -0.29 24.73 -19.23
C MET A 308 -1.53 24.04 -18.65
N ALA A 309 -2.69 24.20 -19.28
CA ALA A 309 -3.93 23.57 -18.84
C ALA A 309 -3.83 22.03 -18.84
N LEU A 310 -3.27 21.44 -19.90
CA LEU A 310 -3.07 19.99 -19.97
C LEU A 310 -2.04 19.50 -18.96
N LYS A 311 -0.95 20.26 -18.73
CA LYS A 311 0.03 19.94 -17.69
C LYS A 311 -0.63 19.90 -16.31
N LEU A 312 -1.43 20.91 -15.98
CA LEU A 312 -2.14 20.97 -14.71
C LEU A 312 -3.17 19.84 -14.55
N ASP A 313 -3.92 19.51 -15.60
CA ASP A 313 -4.84 18.36 -15.60
C ASP A 313 -4.11 17.04 -15.29
N LYS A 314 -2.99 16.78 -15.97
CA LYS A 314 -2.18 15.58 -15.74
C LYS A 314 -1.60 15.52 -14.34
N LEU A 315 -1.10 16.65 -13.82
CA LEU A 315 -0.60 16.72 -12.45
C LEU A 315 -1.73 16.55 -11.42
N GLY A 316 -2.94 17.04 -11.70
CA GLY A 316 -4.13 16.80 -10.87
C GLY A 316 -4.50 15.33 -10.76
N GLN A 317 -4.47 14.58 -11.86
CA GLN A 317 -4.74 13.14 -11.90
C GLN A 317 -3.76 12.31 -11.04
N ILE A 318 -2.52 12.79 -10.87
CA ILE A 318 -1.54 12.16 -9.98
C ILE A 318 -2.04 12.21 -8.53
N MET A 319 -2.63 13.32 -8.11
CA MET A 319 -3.03 13.52 -6.72
C MET A 319 -4.11 12.51 -6.28
N GLU A 320 -5.05 12.17 -7.16
CA GLU A 320 -6.03 11.10 -6.92
C GLU A 320 -5.39 9.71 -6.78
N SER A 321 -4.19 9.51 -7.34
CA SER A 321 -3.43 8.27 -7.27
C SER A 321 -2.52 8.22 -6.04
N VAL A 322 -1.99 9.38 -5.61
CA VAL A 322 -1.10 9.50 -4.45
C VAL A 322 -1.74 8.94 -3.19
N GLU A 323 -3.01 9.26 -2.93
CA GLU A 323 -3.75 8.75 -1.77
C GLU A 323 -3.85 7.22 -1.76
N LYS A 324 -3.87 6.59 -2.94
CA LYS A 324 -4.04 5.14 -3.11
C LYS A 324 -2.73 4.36 -2.99
N PHE A 325 -1.57 5.02 -2.96
CA PHE A 325 -0.32 4.31 -2.70
C PHE A 325 -0.36 3.62 -1.34
N HIS A 326 0.28 2.47 -1.20
CA HIS A 326 0.47 1.81 0.10
C HIS A 326 1.84 2.12 0.70
N ASN A 327 2.84 2.40 -0.13
CA ASN A 327 4.19 2.76 0.32
C ASN A 327 4.25 4.28 0.55
N ILE A 328 4.73 4.66 1.73
CA ILE A 328 4.88 6.05 2.15
C ILE A 328 5.96 6.80 1.36
N ASP A 329 7.06 6.14 0.96
CA ASP A 329 8.11 6.74 0.12
C ASP A 329 7.51 7.17 -1.23
N LYS A 330 6.67 6.33 -1.84
CA LYS A 330 6.00 6.64 -3.12
C LYS A 330 5.11 7.86 -3.02
N ILE A 331 4.45 8.08 -1.87
CA ILE A 331 3.73 9.34 -1.61
C ILE A 331 4.68 10.52 -1.55
N LEU A 332 5.72 10.44 -0.71
CA LEU A 332 6.65 11.54 -0.47
C LEU A 332 7.32 11.97 -1.77
N LEU A 333 7.80 10.99 -2.54
CA LEU A 333 8.43 11.20 -3.84
C LEU A 333 7.46 11.79 -4.87
N SER A 334 6.20 11.32 -4.89
CA SER A 334 5.20 11.85 -5.83
C SER A 334 4.84 13.31 -5.51
N LEU A 335 4.60 13.62 -4.22
CA LEU A 335 4.34 15.00 -3.78
C LEU A 335 5.49 15.93 -4.17
N LEU A 336 6.73 15.49 -3.91
CA LEU A 336 7.91 16.30 -4.17
C LEU A 336 8.18 16.46 -5.68
N ALA A 337 8.03 15.40 -6.47
CA ALA A 337 8.18 15.43 -7.92
C ALA A 337 7.15 16.35 -8.58
N VAL A 338 5.88 16.30 -8.15
CA VAL A 338 4.82 17.18 -8.66
C VAL A 338 5.06 18.63 -8.21
N ALA A 339 5.41 18.88 -6.95
CA ALA A 339 5.72 20.22 -6.47
C ALA A 339 6.86 20.85 -7.28
N ARG A 340 7.95 20.09 -7.53
CA ARG A 340 9.08 20.55 -8.34
C ARG A 340 8.69 20.81 -9.80
N CYS A 341 7.86 19.96 -10.39
CA CYS A 341 7.31 20.19 -11.73
C CYS A 341 6.52 21.51 -11.79
N LEU A 342 5.62 21.73 -10.82
CA LEU A 342 4.81 22.95 -10.71
C LEU A 342 5.67 24.21 -10.57
N VAL A 343 6.73 24.19 -9.76
CA VAL A 343 7.67 25.32 -9.66
C VAL A 343 8.27 25.68 -11.03
N ARG A 344 8.66 24.68 -11.81
CA ARG A 344 9.29 24.88 -13.13
C ARG A 344 8.32 25.46 -14.17
N ILE A 345 7.04 25.13 -14.06
CA ILE A 345 5.98 25.69 -14.92
C ILE A 345 5.29 26.92 -14.32
N ASN A 346 5.89 27.53 -13.27
CA ASN A 346 5.37 28.70 -12.55
C ASN A 346 3.98 28.51 -11.89
N GLY A 347 3.58 27.27 -11.61
CA GLY A 347 2.39 26.90 -10.84
C GLY A 347 2.58 27.03 -9.32
N TYR A 348 3.10 28.17 -8.85
CA TYR A 348 3.62 28.34 -7.49
C TYR A 348 2.60 28.09 -6.37
N PHE A 349 1.32 28.44 -6.57
CA PHE A 349 0.29 28.22 -5.56
C PHE A 349 0.11 26.73 -5.25
N LEU A 350 -0.09 25.91 -6.29
CA LEU A 350 -0.22 24.46 -6.15
C LEU A 350 1.09 23.83 -5.66
N ALA A 351 2.24 24.32 -6.14
CA ALA A 351 3.54 23.85 -5.66
C ALA A 351 3.68 24.02 -4.14
N ARG A 352 3.29 25.19 -3.62
CA ARG A 352 3.32 25.49 -2.18
C ARG A 352 2.38 24.59 -1.39
N ALA A 353 1.16 24.38 -1.89
CA ALA A 353 0.20 23.49 -1.25
C ALA A 353 0.76 22.06 -1.12
N LEU A 354 1.28 21.50 -2.21
CA LEU A 354 1.86 20.15 -2.20
C LEU A 354 3.14 20.06 -1.37
N LEU A 355 3.99 21.08 -1.39
CA LEU A 355 5.19 21.14 -0.56
C LEU A 355 4.83 21.19 0.94
N ASN A 356 3.74 21.87 1.30
CA ASN A 356 3.23 21.87 2.67
C ASN A 356 2.67 20.51 3.10
N GLU A 357 1.99 19.78 2.21
CA GLU A 357 1.56 18.40 2.47
C GLU A 357 2.78 17.47 2.68
N TYR A 358 3.79 17.58 1.81
CA TYR A 358 5.06 16.87 1.97
C TYR A 358 5.73 17.19 3.31
N ARG A 359 5.82 18.48 3.66
CA ARG A 359 6.40 18.96 4.93
C ARG A 359 5.61 18.44 6.14
N SER A 360 4.30 18.52 6.09
CA SER A 360 3.40 18.03 7.16
C SER A 360 3.63 16.54 7.41
N LEU A 361 3.72 15.76 6.34
CA LEU A 361 3.99 14.32 6.44
C LEU A 361 5.41 14.02 6.93
N SER A 362 6.40 14.78 6.46
CA SER A 362 7.80 14.69 6.92
C SER A 362 7.91 14.95 8.42
N ILE A 363 7.23 15.99 8.93
CA ILE A 363 7.18 16.33 10.35
C ILE A 363 6.54 15.19 11.15
N LYS A 364 5.42 14.60 10.66
CA LYS A 364 4.80 13.46 11.33
C LYS A 364 5.74 12.26 11.41
N LEU A 365 6.33 11.88 10.27
CA LEU A 365 7.24 10.73 10.16
C LEU A 365 8.51 10.87 10.99
N SER A 366 9.00 12.09 11.15
CA SER A 366 10.21 12.39 11.91
C SER A 366 9.94 12.77 13.37
N GLN A 367 8.69 12.71 13.81
CA GLN A 367 8.24 13.20 15.11
C GLN A 367 8.67 14.65 15.39
N GLY A 368 8.68 15.49 14.35
CA GLY A 368 9.06 16.89 14.41
C GLY A 368 10.54 17.18 14.19
N SER A 369 11.41 16.16 14.07
CA SER A 369 12.85 16.38 13.91
C SER A 369 13.26 16.86 12.50
N SER A 370 12.46 16.59 11.47
CA SER A 370 12.75 17.02 10.10
C SER A 370 11.50 17.44 9.33
N HIS A 371 11.66 18.49 8.53
CA HIS A 371 10.67 18.96 7.55
C HIS A 371 10.91 18.37 6.15
N ASP A 372 11.97 17.57 5.99
CA ASP A 372 12.42 16.96 4.75
C ASP A 372 13.02 15.57 5.02
N VAL A 373 12.17 14.56 5.22
CA VAL A 373 12.64 13.20 5.59
C VAL A 373 13.36 12.47 4.46
N LEU A 374 13.28 12.96 3.22
CA LEU A 374 14.06 12.45 2.10
C LEU A 374 15.35 13.23 1.85
N ASN A 375 15.54 14.38 2.52
CA ASN A 375 16.64 15.32 2.30
C ASN A 375 16.79 15.74 0.82
N LEU A 376 15.68 16.00 0.14
CA LEU A 376 15.62 16.33 -1.29
C LEU A 376 14.96 17.67 -1.61
N ALA A 377 14.31 18.28 -0.62
CA ALA A 377 13.45 19.45 -0.78
C ALA A 377 14.07 20.74 -0.20
N GLY A 378 15.29 20.68 0.35
CA GLY A 378 15.98 21.84 0.92
C GLY A 378 16.00 23.07 0.01
N ASP A 379 16.23 22.88 -1.29
CA ASP A 379 16.21 23.97 -2.27
C ASP A 379 14.80 24.56 -2.46
N LEU A 380 13.75 23.74 -2.41
CA LEU A 380 12.37 24.21 -2.51
C LEU A 380 11.96 25.04 -1.30
N PHE A 381 12.42 24.69 -0.10
CA PHE A 381 12.11 25.44 1.12
C PHE A 381 12.83 26.79 1.22
N GLN A 382 14.00 26.93 0.59
CA GLN A 382 14.84 28.14 0.68
C GLN A 382 14.69 29.08 -0.53
N SER A 383 13.85 28.72 -1.50
CA SER A 383 13.83 29.38 -2.80
C SER A 383 12.95 30.63 -2.86
N LYS A 384 13.44 31.62 -3.62
CA LYS A 384 12.79 32.92 -3.85
C LYS A 384 11.38 32.84 -4.45
N TRP A 385 10.96 31.69 -5.03
CA TRP A 385 9.61 31.58 -5.59
C TRP A 385 8.53 31.63 -4.51
N LEU A 386 8.85 31.29 -3.26
CA LEU A 386 7.93 31.45 -2.13
C LEU A 386 7.57 32.92 -1.87
N GLU A 387 8.51 33.85 -2.10
CA GLU A 387 8.31 35.30 -1.91
C GLU A 387 7.42 35.90 -3.00
N LYS A 388 7.51 35.39 -4.24
CA LYS A 388 6.71 35.87 -5.39
C LYS A 388 5.19 35.79 -5.18
N MET A 389 4.72 35.01 -4.21
CA MET A 389 3.31 34.89 -3.86
C MET A 389 2.81 35.99 -2.92
N GLY A 390 3.70 36.69 -2.22
CA GLY A 390 3.35 37.75 -1.26
C GLY A 390 3.16 39.13 -1.90
N THR A 391 3.62 39.33 -3.13
CA THR A 391 3.74 40.65 -3.78
C THR A 391 2.66 40.96 -4.82
N ASN A 392 1.68 40.07 -5.05
CA ASN A 392 0.55 40.32 -5.95
C ASN A 392 -0.70 40.81 -5.18
N ARG A 393 -0.52 41.73 -4.22
CA ARG A 393 -1.62 42.45 -3.57
C ARG A 393 -1.74 43.86 -4.11
#